data_AF-A0A351HYK9-F1
#
_entry.id   AF-A0A351HYK9-F1
#
_cell.length_a   1.000
_cell.length_b   1.000
_cell.length_c   1.000
_cell.angle_alpha   90.00
_cell.angle_beta   90.00
_cell.angle_gamma   90.00
#
_symmetry.space_group_name_H-M   'P 1'
#
loop_
_entity.id
_entity.type
_entity.pdbx_description
1 polymer ?
#
loop_
_entity_poly.entity_id
_entity_poly.type
_entity_poly.pdbx_seq_one_letter_code
_entity_poly.pdbx_strand_id
1 'polypeptide(L)' 'MREKIKNATTIVVKMGTTSVTHQNGTLDLRKLEILARVLTDLENSGKKMVLVS' A
#
# COMPACT_ATOMS: atom_id res chain seq x y z
N MET A 1 -0.83 -14.49 -12.96
CA MET A 1 -0.67 -13.22 -12.23
C MET A 1 -0.89 -13.38 -10.72
N ARG A 2 -2.07 -13.84 -10.27
CA ARG A 2 -2.39 -14.02 -8.83
C ARG A 2 -1.36 -14.85 -8.05
N GLU A 3 -0.97 -16.00 -8.59
CA GLU A 3 0.03 -16.88 -7.92
C GLU A 3 1.42 -16.23 -7.81
N LYS A 4 1.80 -15.38 -8.76
CA LYS A 4 3.07 -14.64 -8.68
C LYS A 4 3.08 -13.67 -7.51
N ILE A 5 1.96 -13.02 -7.22
CA ILE A 5 1.83 -12.08 -6.09
C ILE A 5 1.81 -12.83 -4.76
N LYS A 6 1.08 -13.95 -4.67
CA LYS A 6 1.05 -14.77 -3.46
C LYS A 6 2.42 -15.31 -3.08
N ASN A 7 3.19 -15.77 -4.07
CA ASN A 7 4.52 -16.34 -3.87
C ASN A 7 5.62 -15.27 -3.78
N ALA A 8 5.30 -14.00 -4.03
CA ALA A 8 6.28 -12.93 -3.90
C ALA A 8 6.67 -12.72 -2.42
N THR A 9 7.97 -12.67 -2.17
CA THR A 9 8.53 -12.33 -0.86
C THR A 9 8.61 -10.83 -0.66
N THR A 10 8.92 -10.07 -1.72
CA THR A 10 8.96 -8.60 -1.70
C THR A 10 7.92 -8.04 -2.67
N ILE A 11 7.13 -7.07 -2.22
CA ILE A 11 6.08 -6.43 -3.02
C ILE A 11 6.29 -4.92 -2.96
N VAL A 12 6.44 -4.31 -4.13
CA VAL A 12 6.49 -2.85 -4.29
C VAL A 12 5.10 -2.35 -4.66
N VAL A 13 4.54 -1.48 -3.83
CA VAL A 13 3.23 -0.85 -4.05
C VAL A 13 3.46 0.60 -4.47
N LYS A 14 3.09 0.93 -5.70
CA LYS A 14 3.09 2.30 -6.22
C LYS A 14 1.74 2.95 -5.90
N MET A 15 1.77 4.12 -5.29
CA MET A 15 0.59 4.90 -4.96
C MET A 15 0.65 6.26 -5.64
N GLY A 16 -0.38 6.55 -6.44
CA GLY A 16 -0.54 7.86 -7.04
C GLY A 16 -1.05 8.86 -6.02
N THR A 17 -0.73 10.14 -6.21
CA THR A 17 -1.16 11.24 -5.35
C THR A 17 -2.68 11.26 -5.17
N THR A 18 -3.43 11.11 -6.26
CA THR A 18 -4.91 11.07 -6.25
C THR A 18 -5.50 9.90 -5.45
N SER A 19 -4.71 8.86 -5.19
CA SER A 19 -5.13 7.70 -4.39
C SER A 19 -5.01 7.95 -2.89
N VAL A 20 -4.21 8.93 -2.44
CA VAL A 20 -4.03 9.30 -1.02
C VAL A 20 -4.48 10.72 -0.68
N THR A 21 -4.95 11.48 -1.68
CA THR A 21 -5.50 12.82 -1.49
C THR A 21 -7.01 12.88 -1.76
N HIS A 22 -7.63 13.96 -1.28
CA HIS A 22 -8.93 14.42 -1.74
C HIS A 22 -8.81 15.04 -3.15
N GLN A 23 -9.95 15.35 -3.76
CA GLN A 23 -9.99 15.99 -5.09
C GLN A 23 -9.30 17.37 -5.11
N ASN A 24 -9.27 18.08 -3.98
CA ASN A 24 -8.59 19.36 -3.84
C ASN A 24 -7.07 19.22 -3.56
N GLY A 25 -6.53 18.01 -3.58
CA GLY A 25 -5.10 17.74 -3.38
C GLY A 25 -4.63 17.67 -1.93
N THR A 26 -5.50 17.90 -0.94
CA THR A 26 -5.12 17.71 0.47
C THR A 26 -5.08 16.23 0.84
N LEU A 27 -4.24 15.87 1.80
CA LEU A 27 -4.10 14.48 2.24
C LEU A 27 -5.43 13.95 2.81
N ASP A 28 -5.80 12.74 2.39
CA ASP A 28 -6.88 11.97 2.99
C ASP A 28 -6.30 11.02 4.03
N LEU A 29 -6.26 11.50 5.28
CA LEU A 29 -5.67 10.75 6.40
C LEU A 29 -6.36 9.41 6.65
N ARG A 30 -7.65 9.28 6.30
CA ARG A 30 -8.38 8.01 6.44
C ARG A 30 -7.88 6.97 5.45
N LYS A 31 -7.63 7.37 4.19
CA LYS A 31 -7.03 6.48 3.19
C LYS A 31 -5.62 6.06 3.60
N LEU A 32 -4.84 6.99 4.16
CA LEU A 32 -3.49 6.69 4.66
C LEU A 32 -3.51 5.74 5.87
N GLU A 33 -4.45 5.90 6.80
CA GLU A 33 -4.59 4.99 7.95
C GLU A 33 -4.95 3.57 7.51
N ILE A 34 -5.92 3.42 6.62
CA ILE A 34 -6.29 2.11 6.06
C ILE A 34 -5.10 1.50 5.31
N LEU A 35 -4.40 2.29 4.49
CA LEU A 35 -3.21 1.83 3.77
C LEU A 35 -2.13 1.34 4.73
N ALA A 36 -1.80 2.11 5.76
CA ALA A 36 -0.80 1.74 6.74
C ALA A 36 -1.15 0.43 7.44
N ARG A 37 -2.41 0.23 7.82
CA ARG A 37 -2.90 -1.02 8.43
C ARG A 37 -2.74 -2.22 7.50
N VAL A 38 -3.20 -2.10 6.26
CA VAL A 38 -3.09 -3.19 5.28
C VAL A 38 -1.63 -3.53 4.98
N LEU A 39 -0.76 -2.53 4.83
CA LEU A 39 0.67 -2.77 4.61
C LEU A 39 1.31 -3.46 5.82
N THR A 40 0.97 -3.02 7.04
CA THR A 40 1.46 -3.63 8.29
C THR A 40 1.01 -5.08 8.43
N ASP A 41 -0.26 -5.38 8.15
CA ASP A 41 -0.79 -6.75 8.21
C ASP A 41 -0.08 -7.66 7.19
N LEU A 42 0.19 -7.15 5.99
CA LEU A 42 0.96 -7.87 4.98
C LEU A 42 2.42 -8.08 5.40
N GLU A 43 3.07 -7.10 6.02
CA GLU A 43 4.42 -7.27 6.56
C GLU A 43 4.46 -8.32 7.67
N ASN A 44 3.49 -8.27 8.58
CA ASN A 44 3.35 -9.25 9.66
C ASN A 44 3.08 -10.68 9.14
N SER A 45 2.52 -10.83 7.95
CA SER A 45 2.37 -12.13 7.27
C SER A 45 3.70 -12.69 6.71
N GLY A 46 4.81 -11.97 6.89
CA GLY A 46 6.15 -12.38 6.45
C GLY A 46 6.54 -11.87 5.06
N LYS A 47 5.79 -10.89 4.50
CA LYS A 47 6.16 -10.24 3.24
C LYS A 47 6.96 -8.97 3.50
N LYS A 48 7.87 -8.62 2.61
CA LYS A 48 8.57 -7.34 2.63
C LYS A 48 7.81 -6.34 1.77
N MET A 49 7.25 -5.30 2.37
CA MET A 49 6.47 -4.30 1.66
C MET A 49 7.34 -3.06 1.39
N VAL A 50 7.23 -2.49 0.18
CA VAL A 50 7.88 -1.22 -0.17
C VAL A 50 6.83 -0.31 -0.79
N LEU A 51 6.53 0.80 -0.12
CA LEU A 51 5.63 1.83 -0.64
C LEU A 51 6.44 2.88 -1.40
N VAL A 52 5.99 3.24 -2.62
CA VAL A 52 6.58 4.33 -3.41
C VAL A 52 5.47 5.28 -3.87
N SER A 53 5.73 6.59 -3.75
CA SER A 53 4.87 7.65 -4.28
C SER A 53 5.28 8.02 -5.71
#